data_AF-A0A9X1ZCQ3-F1
#
_entry.id   AF-A0A9X1ZCQ3-F1
#
_cell.length_a   1.000
_cell.length_b   1.000
_cell.length_c   1.000
_cell.angle_alpha   90.00
_cell.angle_beta   90.00
_cell.angle_gamma   90.00
#
_symmetry.space_group_name_H-M   'P 1'
#
loop_
_entity.id
_entity.type
_entity.pdbx_description
1 polymer ?
#
loop_
_entity_poly.entity_id
_entity_poly.type
_entity_poly.pdbx_seq_one_letter_code
_entity_poly.pdbx_strand_id
1 'polypeptide(L)'
;MIFLHASYGNEETEQWENIKVIPLKPNKELFPEQNIENEDGFGLISESLCLPNGEVITLGVAFSSSNLSINFVIQKGECTLLNLGAFKVTLEAFDPSGGCNRFCVTAI
;
A
#
# COMPACT_ATOMS: atom_id res chain seq x y z
N MET A 1 9.27 2.09 12.72
CA MET A 1 9.23 2.66 11.36
C MET A 1 8.73 1.57 10.45
N ILE A 2 7.71 1.86 9.62
CA ILE A 2 7.00 0.86 8.80
C ILE A 2 7.47 1.00 7.35
N PHE A 3 7.58 -0.11 6.64
CA PHE A 3 8.05 -0.13 5.26
C PHE A 3 7.07 -0.86 4.34
N LEU A 4 6.92 -0.36 3.12
CA LEU A 4 6.33 -1.10 2.01
C LEU A 4 7.46 -1.83 1.27
N HIS A 5 7.37 -3.16 1.22
CA HIS A 5 8.26 -3.99 0.44
C HIS A 5 7.59 -4.34 -0.89
N ALA A 6 8.18 -3.86 -1.99
CA ALA A 6 7.76 -4.24 -3.34
C ALA A 6 8.67 -5.35 -3.85
N SER A 7 8.05 -6.45 -4.29
CA SER A 7 8.74 -7.59 -4.89
C SER A 7 8.10 -7.93 -6.24
N TYR A 8 8.91 -8.46 -7.16
CA TYR A 8 8.51 -8.86 -8.50
C TYR A 8 8.82 -10.33 -8.72
N GLY A 9 7.91 -11.06 -9.36
CA GLY A 9 8.12 -12.46 -9.72
C GLY A 9 9.03 -12.55 -10.93
N ASN A 10 10.22 -13.12 -10.76
CA ASN A 10 11.15 -13.35 -11.85
C ASN A 10 10.84 -14.72 -12.48
N GLU A 11 10.45 -14.72 -13.77
CA GLU A 11 10.10 -15.93 -14.51
C GLU A 11 11.31 -16.82 -14.82
N GLU A 12 12.51 -16.27 -14.91
CA GLU A 12 13.74 -17.02 -15.17
C GLU A 12 14.22 -17.77 -13.92
N THR A 13 14.10 -17.13 -12.75
CA THR A 13 14.54 -17.71 -11.47
C THR A 13 13.43 -18.43 -10.71
N GLU A 14 12.17 -18.25 -11.12
CA GLU A 14 10.96 -18.71 -10.42
C GLU A 14 10.85 -18.22 -8.96
N GLN A 15 11.51 -17.10 -8.64
CA GLN A 15 11.52 -16.51 -7.30
C GLN A 15 10.89 -15.13 -7.26
N TRP A 16 10.48 -14.73 -6.05
CA TRP A 16 10.15 -13.34 -5.75
C TRP A 16 11.43 -12.58 -5.41
N GLU A 17 11.70 -11.51 -6.14
CA GLU A 17 12.88 -10.67 -5.94
C GLU A 17 12.44 -9.30 -5.43
N ASN A 18 13.09 -8.81 -4.37
CA ASN A 18 12.79 -7.48 -3.85
C ASN A 18 13.31 -6.42 -4.82
N ILE A 19 12.44 -5.51 -5.24
CA ILE A 19 12.76 -4.46 -6.20
C ILE A 19 12.81 -3.08 -5.55
N LYS A 20 12.09 -2.87 -4.45
CA LYS A 20 12.10 -1.61 -3.71
C LYS A 20 11.64 -1.80 -2.27
N VAL A 21 12.22 -1.01 -1.38
CA VAL A 21 11.75 -0.83 0.01
C VAL A 21 11.46 0.65 0.19
N ILE A 22 10.22 0.98 0.56
CA ILE A 22 9.74 2.35 0.65
C ILE A 22 9.35 2.61 2.10
N PRO A 23 10.01 3.55 2.81
CA PRO A 23 9.60 3.91 4.16
C PRO A 23 8.25 4.63 4.13
N LEU A 24 7.31 4.19 4.96
CA LEU A 24 6.07 4.92 5.18
C LEU A 24 6.33 6.09 6.14
N LYS A 25 5.71 7.23 5.85
CA LYS A 25 5.85 8.44 6.67
C LYS A 25 4.68 8.55 7.65
N PRO A 26 4.91 9.05 8.88
CA PRO A 26 3.82 9.43 9.76
C PRO A 26 2.83 10.38 9.09
N ASN A 27 1.54 10.23 9.33
CA ASN A 27 0.51 11.07 8.68
C ASN A 27 0.68 12.57 8.96
N LYS A 28 1.18 12.94 10.14
CA LYS A 28 1.51 14.34 10.47
C LYS A 28 2.56 14.98 9.57
N GLU A 29 3.47 14.17 9.00
CA GLU A 29 4.46 14.65 8.03
C GLU A 29 3.87 14.77 6.63
N LEU A 30 2.91 13.91 6.30
CA LEU A 30 2.22 13.89 5.01
C LEU A 30 1.17 14.99 4.89
N PHE A 31 0.51 15.34 6.00
CA PHE A 31 -0.59 16.31 6.05
C PHE A 31 -0.39 17.29 7.22
N PRO A 32 0.66 18.15 7.18
CA PRO A 32 1.03 19.02 8.30
C PRO A 32 -0.01 20.08 8.64
N GLU A 33 -0.89 20.43 7.68
CA GLU A 33 -1.95 21.43 7.87
C GLU A 33 -3.22 20.84 8.50
N GLN A 34 -3.32 19.51 8.60
CA GLN A 34 -4.45 18.85 9.22
C GLN A 34 -4.17 18.64 10.70
N ASN A 35 -5.13 19.01 11.55
CA ASN A 35 -5.08 18.70 12.96
C ASN A 35 -5.42 17.21 13.15
N ILE A 36 -4.42 16.35 12.95
CA ILE A 36 -4.57 14.90 13.06
C ILE A 36 -4.53 14.54 14.54
N GLU A 37 -5.70 14.25 15.11
CA GLU A 37 -5.84 13.83 16.51
C GLU A 37 -5.18 12.46 16.80
N ASN A 38 -5.04 11.62 15.77
CA ASN A 38 -4.51 10.26 15.90
C ASN A 38 -3.16 10.12 15.19
N GLU A 39 -2.07 10.23 15.97
CA GLU A 39 -0.69 10.27 15.45
C GLU A 39 -0.13 8.92 14.99
N ASP A 40 -0.93 7.85 15.09
CA ASP A 40 -0.46 6.48 14.92
C ASP A 40 -0.58 5.96 13.47
N GLY A 41 -1.06 6.82 12.57
CA GLY A 41 -1.16 6.53 11.14
C GLY A 41 0.14 6.76 10.37
N PHE A 42 0.42 5.86 9.43
CA PHE A 42 1.53 5.94 8.49
C PHE A 42 1.02 5.84 7.07
N GLY A 43 1.68 6.48 6.11
CA GLY A 43 1.25 6.43 4.73
C GLY A 43 2.32 6.68 3.69
N LEU A 44 1.86 6.55 2.45
CA LEU A 44 2.54 6.83 1.21
C LEU A 44 1.48 7.40 0.26
N ILE A 45 1.55 8.69 -0.05
CA ILE A 45 0.53 9.34 -0.89
C ILE A 45 0.58 8.80 -2.32
N SER A 46 1.79 8.80 -2.91
CA SER A 46 2.02 8.37 -4.28
C SER A 46 3.51 8.14 -4.48
N GLU A 47 3.90 6.91 -4.81
CA GLU A 47 5.27 6.55 -5.18
C GLU A 47 5.27 5.81 -6.51
N SER A 48 6.04 6.32 -7.47
CA SER A 48 6.25 5.61 -8.74
C SER A 48 7.23 4.46 -8.55
N LEU A 49 6.88 3.32 -9.13
CA LEU A 49 7.69 2.11 -9.16
C LEU A 49 7.85 1.66 -10.61
N CYS A 50 9.09 1.66 -11.09
CA CYS A 50 9.44 1.03 -12.35
C CYS A 50 9.61 -0.47 -12.13
N LEU A 51 8.84 -1.27 -12.87
CA LEU A 51 8.90 -2.71 -12.86
C LEU A 51 10.02 -3.21 -13.79
N PRO A 52 10.58 -4.41 -13.56
CA PRO A 52 11.63 -4.97 -14.42
C PRO A 52 11.24 -5.13 -15.89
N ASN A 53 9.95 -5.28 -16.19
CA ASN A 53 9.41 -5.34 -17.55
C ASN A 53 9.29 -3.96 -18.24
N GLY A 54 9.72 -2.88 -17.60
CA GLY A 54 9.68 -1.51 -18.11
C GLY A 54 8.36 -0.77 -17.86
N GLU A 55 7.36 -1.42 -17.27
CA GLU A 55 6.12 -0.74 -16.88
C GLU A 55 6.34 0.15 -15.65
N VAL A 56 5.57 1.22 -15.55
CA VAL A 56 5.56 2.10 -14.38
C VAL A 56 4.18 2.05 -13.74
N ILE A 57 4.15 1.76 -12.45
CA ILE A 57 2.94 1.81 -11.62
C ILE A 57 3.13 2.84 -10.50
N THR A 58 2.00 3.35 -10.00
CA THR A 58 1.95 4.25 -8.86
C THR A 58 1.35 3.51 -7.68
N LEU A 59 2.00 3.62 -6.53
CA LEU A 59 1.61 2.98 -5.27
C LEU A 59 1.14 4.04 -4.28
N GLY A 60 0.02 3.78 -3.62
CA GLY A 60 -0.45 4.54 -2.47
C GLY A 60 -0.80 3.61 -1.31
N VAL A 61 -0.42 3.99 -0.10
CA VAL A 61 -0.67 3.20 1.12
C VAL A 61 -1.12 4.12 2.24
N ALA A 62 -2.12 3.69 3.00
CA ALA A 62 -2.43 4.26 4.31
C ALA A 62 -2.57 3.11 5.31
N PHE A 63 -1.92 3.25 6.46
CA PHE A 63 -1.97 2.30 7.55
C PHE A 63 -2.34 3.04 8.84
N SER A 64 -3.22 2.44 9.64
CA SER A 64 -3.62 2.96 10.95
C SER A 64 -3.47 1.83 11.96
N SER A 65 -2.55 1.96 12.93
CA SER A 65 -2.38 0.92 13.95
C SER A 65 -3.59 0.78 14.88
N SER A 66 -4.26 1.89 15.17
CA SER A 66 -5.42 2.01 16.07
C SER A 66 -6.62 1.22 15.57
N ASN A 67 -6.79 1.18 14.24
CA ASN A 67 -7.87 0.44 13.58
C ASN A 67 -7.39 -0.89 13.00
N LEU A 68 -6.11 -1.25 13.17
CA LEU A 68 -5.45 -2.38 12.50
C LEU A 68 -5.82 -2.47 11.01
N SER A 69 -5.85 -1.30 10.36
CA SER A 69 -6.39 -1.15 9.01
C SER A 69 -5.31 -0.74 8.04
N ILE A 70 -5.37 -1.31 6.84
CA ILE A 70 -4.55 -0.91 5.71
C ILE A 70 -5.45 -0.60 4.51
N ASN A 71 -5.16 0.49 3.84
CA ASN A 71 -5.67 0.81 2.52
C ASN A 71 -4.48 0.86 1.56
N PHE A 72 -4.60 0.18 0.43
CA PHE A 72 -3.55 0.04 -0.56
C PHE A 72 -4.10 0.20 -1.97
N VAL A 73 -3.51 1.10 -2.75
CA VAL A 73 -3.90 1.36 -4.12
C VAL A 73 -2.71 1.20 -5.05
N ILE A 74 -2.94 0.53 -6.18
CA ILE A 74 -2.02 0.44 -7.31
C ILE A 74 -2.71 1.05 -8.53
N GLN A 75 -2.02 1.96 -9.20
CA GLN A 75 -2.50 2.61 -10.41
C GLN A 75 -1.48 2.49 -11.54
N LYS A 76 -1.95 2.53 -12.78
CA LYS A 76 -1.13 2.68 -13.98
C LYS A 76 -1.71 3.80 -14.84
N GLY A 77 -1.05 4.95 -14.83
CA GLY A 77 -1.64 6.20 -15.34
C GLY A 77 -2.91 6.53 -14.56
N GLU A 78 -3.99 6.82 -15.27
CA GLU A 78 -5.32 7.12 -14.68
C GLU A 78 -6.12 5.86 -14.29
N CYS A 79 -5.61 4.66 -14.58
CA CYS A 79 -6.32 3.42 -14.32
C CYS A 79 -5.96 2.83 -12.96
N THR A 80 -6.95 2.62 -12.10
CA THR A 80 -6.78 1.82 -10.87
C THR A 80 -6.70 0.34 -11.24
N LEU A 81 -5.56 -0.29 -10.94
CA LEU A 81 -5.35 -1.72 -11.14
C LEU A 81 -5.83 -2.53 -9.94
N LEU A 82 -5.57 -2.02 -8.74
CA LEU A 82 -5.91 -2.66 -7.49
C LEU A 82 -6.25 -1.60 -6.44
N ASN A 83 -7.32 -1.84 -5.70
CA ASN A 83 -7.67 -1.08 -4.51
C ASN A 83 -8.07 -2.08 -3.44
N LEU A 84 -7.32 -2.12 -2.34
CA LEU A 84 -7.54 -3.04 -1.23
C LEU A 84 -7.73 -2.24 0.05
N GLY A 85 -8.94 -2.33 0.60
CA GLY A 85 -9.19 -2.06 2.01
C GLY A 85 -9.12 -3.36 2.81
N ALA A 86 -8.38 -3.37 3.91
CA ALA A 86 -8.42 -4.46 4.87
C ALA A 86 -8.57 -3.89 6.28
N PHE A 87 -9.64 -4.35 6.96
CA PHE A 87 -9.97 -4.05 8.35
C PHE A 87 -10.20 -5.38 9.09
N LYS A 88 -9.70 -5.53 10.32
CA LYS A 88 -9.88 -6.73 11.17
C LYS A 88 -9.75 -6.36 12.66
N VAL A 89 -10.55 -6.80 13.65
CA VAL A 89 -11.75 -7.68 13.76
C VAL A 89 -12.63 -7.16 14.93
N THR A 90 -13.44 -6.15 14.70
CA THR A 90 -14.68 -5.93 15.48
C THR A 90 -15.81 -5.58 14.50
N LEU A 91 -17.01 -6.12 14.75
CA LEU A 91 -18.06 -6.57 13.82
C LEU A 91 -18.79 -5.56 12.89
N GLU A 92 -18.29 -4.35 12.66
CA GLU A 92 -19.06 -3.31 11.93
C GLU A 92 -18.30 -2.61 10.79
N ALA A 93 -17.30 -3.25 10.18
CA ALA A 93 -16.63 -2.66 9.02
C ALA A 93 -17.26 -3.15 7.69
N PHE A 94 -18.02 -2.29 7.02
CA PHE A 94 -18.47 -2.46 5.63
C PHE A 94 -17.38 -1.97 4.67
N ASP A 95 -16.98 -2.78 3.69
CA ASP A 95 -16.08 -2.41 2.61
C ASP A 95 -16.69 -2.78 1.23
N PRO A 96 -17.03 -1.79 0.37
CA PRO A 96 -17.60 -2.02 -0.95
C PRO A 96 -16.59 -2.39 -2.05
N SER A 97 -15.29 -2.54 -1.74
CA SER A 97 -14.21 -2.68 -2.75
C SER A 97 -13.79 -4.12 -3.12
N GLY A 98 -14.54 -5.14 -2.70
CA GLY A 98 -14.21 -6.55 -2.97
C GLY A 98 -14.27 -6.96 -4.45
N GLY A 99 -13.16 -6.79 -5.18
CA GLY A 99 -13.02 -7.19 -6.58
C GLY A 99 -11.60 -7.65 -6.97
N CYS A 100 -11.36 -8.96 -6.88
CA CYS A 100 -10.55 -9.80 -7.78
C CYS A 100 -8.99 -9.75 -7.77
N ASN A 101 -8.42 -10.88 -7.31
CA ASN A 101 -7.33 -11.72 -7.84
C ASN A 101 -5.87 -11.22 -8.05
N ARG A 102 -4.95 -11.95 -7.36
CA ARG A 102 -3.52 -12.22 -7.65
C ARG A 102 -2.43 -11.19 -7.24
N PHE A 103 -2.44 -10.62 -6.04
CA PHE A 103 -1.19 -10.09 -5.45
C PHE A 103 -1.18 -10.24 -3.93
N CYS A 104 -0.04 -10.67 -3.36
CA CYS A 104 0.19 -10.75 -1.92
C CYS A 104 1.13 -9.63 -1.51
N VAL A 105 0.67 -8.71 -0.66
CA VAL A 105 1.51 -7.68 -0.04
C VAL A 105 1.56 -7.99 1.44
N THR A 106 2.75 -8.25 1.96
CA THR A 106 2.97 -8.41 3.40
C THR A 106 3.52 -7.12 3.96
N ALA A 107 2.76 -6.44 4.82
CA ALA A 107 3.32 -5.42 5.70
C ALA A 107 3.97 -6.15 6.89
N ILE A 108 5.29 -5.99 7.05
CA ILE A 108 6.06 -6.50 8.20
C ILE A 108 6.74 -5.31 8.88
#